data_AF-A0A3B1J5J2-F1
#
_entry.id   AF-A0A3B1J5J2-F1
#
_cell.length_a   1.000
_cell.length_b   1.000
_cell.length_c   1.000
_cell.angle_alpha   90.00
_cell.angle_beta   90.00
_cell.angle_gamma   90.00
#
_symmetry.space_group_name_H-M   'P 1'
#
loop_
_entity.id
_entity.type
_entity.pdbx_description
1 polymer ?
#
loop_
_entity_poly.entity_id
_entity_poly.type
_entity_poly.pdbx_seq_one_letter_code
_entity_poly.pdbx_strand_id
1 'polypeptide(L)'
;MCEPCLRSLRQRRVSLVDKLERHIDSLVDLLVAKNVFTRDDREEILYEKGPRGKVRKVLDILECKGEEAARIFISASSQLKESDSKTIDQAPKQTTGGLTK
;
A
#
# COMPACT_ATOMS: atom_id res chain seq x y z
N MET A 1 -8.50 -18.83 5.22
CA MET A 1 -8.11 -17.46 5.59
C MET A 1 -8.69 -16.51 4.55
N CYS A 2 -9.50 -15.53 4.97
CA CYS A 2 -10.00 -14.53 4.03
C CYS A 2 -8.87 -13.55 3.74
N GLU A 3 -8.54 -13.35 2.47
CA GLU A 3 -7.59 -12.32 2.03
C GLU A 3 -8.33 -11.18 1.30
N PRO A 4 -9.22 -10.44 1.98
CA PRO A 4 -10.03 -9.39 1.36
C PRO A 4 -9.18 -8.27 0.75
N CYS A 5 -8.03 -7.95 1.35
CA CYS A 5 -7.15 -6.89 0.85
C CYS A 5 -6.53 -7.31 -0.48
N LEU A 6 -5.93 -8.50 -0.53
CA LEU A 6 -5.36 -9.06 -1.76
C LEU A 6 -6.41 -9.27 -2.85
N ARG A 7 -7.60 -9.76 -2.49
CA ARG A 7 -8.71 -9.90 -3.44
C ARG A 7 -9.11 -8.56 -4.04
N SER A 8 -9.14 -7.51 -3.22
CA SER A 8 -9.44 -6.15 -3.68
C SER A 8 -8.36 -5.63 -4.62
N LEU A 9 -7.07 -5.88 -4.33
CA LEU A 9 -5.96 -5.53 -5.23
C LEU A 9 -6.08 -6.25 -6.57
N ARG A 10 -6.39 -7.55 -6.57
CA ARG A 10 -6.60 -8.34 -7.80
C ARG A 10 -7.77 -7.81 -8.63
N GLN A 11 -8.90 -7.53 -8.00
CA GLN A 11 -10.09 -7.00 -8.69
C GLN A 11 -9.87 -5.59 -9.26
N ARG A 12 -9.13 -4.74 -8.55
CA ARG A 12 -8.87 -3.35 -8.97
C ARG A 12 -7.51 -3.15 -9.64
N ARG A 13 -6.76 -4.23 -9.94
CA ARG A 13 -5.38 -4.18 -10.42
C ARG A 13 -5.22 -3.18 -11.57
N VAL A 14 -6.07 -3.28 -12.60
CA VAL A 14 -6.02 -2.38 -13.77
C VAL A 14 -6.28 -0.92 -13.38
N SER A 15 -7.28 -0.66 -12.53
CA SER A 15 -7.60 0.70 -12.08
C SER A 15 -6.52 1.29 -11.16
N LEU A 16 -5.88 0.45 -10.33
CA LEU A 16 -4.77 0.86 -9.47
C LEU A 16 -3.53 1.19 -10.29
N VAL A 17 -3.22 0.40 -11.32
CA VAL A 17 -2.12 0.68 -12.24
C VAL A 17 -2.27 2.06 -12.89
N ASP A 18 -3.45 2.36 -13.45
CA ASP A 18 -3.71 3.64 -14.12
C ASP A 18 -3.74 4.84 -13.14
N LYS A 19 -4.18 4.63 -11.90
CA LYS A 19 -4.19 5.69 -10.87
C LYS A 19 -2.82 5.96 -10.27
N LEU A 20 -2.04 4.91 -10.05
CA LEU A 20 -0.77 4.99 -9.32
C LEU A 20 0.42 5.18 -10.25
N GLU A 21 0.26 5.03 -11.58
CA GLU A 21 1.38 5.20 -12.53
C GLU A 21 2.08 6.56 -12.38
N ARG A 22 1.34 7.62 -12.04
CA ARG A 22 1.90 8.98 -11.87
C ARG A 22 2.63 9.20 -10.54
N HIS A 23 2.33 8.39 -9.53
CA HIS A 23 2.87 8.54 -8.17
C HIS A 23 3.63 7.30 -7.71
N ILE A 24 4.05 6.45 -8.66
CA ILE A 24 4.64 5.15 -8.35
C ILE A 24 5.95 5.30 -7.58
N ASP A 25 6.81 6.25 -7.95
CA ASP A 25 8.09 6.47 -7.27
C ASP A 25 7.87 6.91 -5.80
N SER A 26 6.90 7.78 -5.52
CA SER A 26 6.52 8.17 -4.15
C SER A 26 5.89 7.02 -3.36
N LEU A 27 5.07 6.20 -4.01
CA LEU A 27 4.43 5.05 -3.39
C LEU A 27 5.45 3.98 -2.99
N VAL A 28 6.41 3.69 -3.88
CA VAL A 28 7.50 2.73 -3.59
C VAL A 28 8.33 3.22 -2.41
N ASP A 29 8.69 4.50 -2.39
CA ASP A 29 9.44 5.09 -1.27
C ASP A 29 8.69 4.94 0.06
N LEU A 30 7.38 5.23 0.06
CA LEU A 30 6.55 5.11 1.25
C LEU A 30 6.37 3.64 1.71
N LEU A 31 6.30 2.69 0.78
CA LEU A 31 6.24 1.26 1.11
C LEU A 31 7.57 0.75 1.70
N VAL A 32 8.70 1.28 1.22
CA VAL A 32 10.02 0.99 1.80
C VAL A 32 10.15 1.61 3.18
N ALA A 33 9.71 2.87 3.36
CA ALA A 33 9.72 3.55 4.66
C ALA A 33 8.87 2.79 5.70
N LYS A 34 7.76 2.18 5.27
CA LYS A 34 6.90 1.32 6.10
C LYS A 34 7.43 -0.11 6.28
N ASN A 35 8.65 -0.42 5.84
CA ASN A 35 9.25 -1.77 5.86
C ASN A 35 8.41 -2.85 5.16
N VAL A 36 7.47 -2.45 4.28
CA VAL A 36 6.72 -3.40 3.46
C VAL A 36 7.65 -3.92 2.36
N PHE A 37 8.39 -3.02 1.72
CA PHE A 37 9.37 -3.34 0.69
C PHE A 37 10.78 -3.25 1.25
N THR A 38 11.59 -4.22 0.82
CA THR A 38 13.02 -4.22 1.05
C THR A 38 13.72 -3.37 -0.01
N ARG A 39 15.02 -3.16 0.16
CA ARG A 39 15.85 -2.49 -0.86
C ARG A 39 15.86 -3.27 -2.17
N ASP A 40 15.88 -4.59 -2.09
CA ASP A 40 15.86 -5.50 -3.24
C ASP A 40 14.54 -5.38 -4.02
N ASP A 41 13.41 -5.42 -3.30
CA ASP A 41 12.07 -5.19 -3.88
C ASP A 41 12.03 -3.85 -4.65
N ARG A 42 12.58 -2.78 -4.06
CA ARG A 42 12.66 -1.45 -4.69
C ARG A 42 13.49 -1.48 -5.97
N GLU A 43 14.64 -2.13 -5.96
CA GLU A 43 15.50 -2.25 -7.14
C GLU A 43 14.81 -3.03 -8.26
N GLU A 44 14.15 -4.13 -7.94
CA GLU A 44 13.31 -4.89 -8.88
C GLU A 44 12.21 -4.03 -9.51
N ILE A 45 11.53 -3.20 -8.71
CA ILE A 45 10.49 -2.30 -9.22
C ILE A 45 11.09 -1.22 -10.12
N LEU A 46 12.25 -0.66 -9.76
CA LEU A 46 12.91 0.37 -10.54
C LEU A 46 13.46 -0.15 -11.88
N TYR A 47 13.78 -1.43 -11.95
CA TYR A 47 14.25 -2.09 -13.16
C TYR A 47 13.14 -2.22 -14.22
N GLU A 48 11.88 -2.12 -13.82
CA GLU A 48 10.75 -2.39 -14.70
C GLU A 48 10.47 -1.26 -15.70
N LYS A 49 10.12 -1.63 -16.94
CA LYS A 49 9.97 -0.66 -18.04
C LYS A 49 8.65 0.10 -17.94
N GLY A 50 8.76 1.37 -17.58
CA GLY A 50 7.65 2.31 -17.58
C GLY A 50 6.78 2.22 -16.32
N PRO A 51 6.06 3.30 -16.00
CA PRO A 51 5.38 3.44 -14.70
C PRO A 51 4.28 2.39 -14.49
N ARG A 52 3.59 1.96 -15.55
CA ARG A 52 2.59 0.89 -15.49
C ARG A 52 3.21 -0.48 -15.16
N GLY A 53 4.39 -0.76 -15.70
CA GLY A 53 5.15 -1.97 -15.38
C GLY A 53 5.56 -1.98 -13.91
N LYS A 54 6.10 -0.85 -13.43
CA LYS A 54 6.45 -0.66 -12.01
C LYS A 54 5.26 -0.94 -11.08
N VAL A 55 4.09 -0.34 -11.33
CA VAL A 55 2.90 -0.57 -10.47
C VAL A 55 2.47 -2.04 -10.50
N ARG A 56 2.56 -2.69 -11.67
CA ARG A 56 2.22 -4.12 -11.78
C ARG A 56 3.17 -4.97 -10.93
N LYS A 57 4.48 -4.69 -10.98
CA LYS A 57 5.49 -5.36 -10.15
C LYS A 57 5.24 -5.11 -8.66
N VAL A 58 4.87 -3.89 -8.26
CA VAL A 58 4.45 -3.58 -6.88
C VAL A 58 3.30 -4.47 -6.44
N LEU A 59 2.24 -4.59 -7.24
CA LEU A 59 1.08 -5.42 -6.90
C LEU A 59 1.45 -6.92 -6.84
N ASP A 60 2.36 -7.36 -7.71
CA ASP A 60 2.88 -8.74 -7.74
C ASP A 60 3.65 -9.07 -6.45
N ILE A 61 4.56 -8.18 -6.03
CA ILE A 61 5.32 -8.33 -4.78
C ILE A 61 4.38 -8.32 -3.56
N LEU A 62 3.34 -7.47 -3.56
CA LEU A 62 2.34 -7.46 -2.49
C LEU A 62 1.56 -8.77 -2.40
N GLU A 63 1.27 -9.40 -3.53
CA GLU A 63 0.66 -10.73 -3.57
C GLU A 63 1.57 -11.83 -3.04
N CYS A 64 2.88 -11.73 -3.29
CA CYS A 64 3.87 -12.64 -2.69
C CYS A 64 4.05 -12.40 -1.18
N LYS A 65 3.96 -11.15 -0.70
CA LYS A 65 4.14 -10.82 0.73
C LYS A 65 2.94 -11.17 1.59
N GLY A 66 1.73 -11.07 1.03
CA GLY A 66 0.50 -11.46 1.71
C GLY A 66 -0.41 -10.30 2.15
N GLU A 67 -1.47 -10.68 2.86
CA GLU A 67 -2.59 -9.81 3.28
C GLU A 67 -2.14 -8.54 4.02
N GLU A 68 -1.16 -8.63 4.94
CA GLU A 68 -0.69 -7.49 5.73
C GLU A 68 -0.02 -6.42 4.85
N ALA A 69 0.78 -6.84 3.87
CA ALA A 69 1.41 -5.92 2.92
C ALA A 69 0.35 -5.21 2.07
N ALA A 70 -0.66 -5.96 1.62
CA ALA A 70 -1.78 -5.41 0.86
C ALA A 70 -2.60 -4.39 1.69
N ARG A 71 -2.81 -4.65 2.98
CA ARG A 71 -3.50 -3.73 3.88
C ARG A 71 -2.75 -2.40 4.02
N ILE A 72 -1.44 -2.47 4.27
CA ILE A 72 -0.59 -1.28 4.39
C ILE A 72 -0.57 -0.48 3.08
N PHE A 73 -0.51 -1.17 1.94
CA PHE A 73 -0.60 -0.55 0.62
C PHE A 73 -1.93 0.18 0.41
N ILE A 74 -3.05 -0.43 0.77
CA ILE A 74 -4.37 0.22 0.62
C ILE A 74 -4.40 1.51 1.46
N SER A 75 -3.97 1.46 2.73
CA SER A 75 -3.88 2.65 3.58
C SER A 75 -2.90 3.71 3.04
N ALA A 76 -1.78 3.30 2.46
CA ALA A 76 -0.83 4.19 1.79
C ALA A 76 -1.46 4.87 0.57
N SER A 77 -2.13 4.10 -0.28
CA SER A 77 -2.76 4.59 -1.51
C SER A 77 -3.92 5.55 -1.23
N SER A 78 -4.66 5.37 -0.14
CA SER A 78 -5.70 6.30 0.28
C SER A 78 -5.15 7.67 0.70
N GLN A 79 -4.04 7.69 1.46
CA GLN A 79 -3.39 8.95 1.87
C GLN A 79 -2.85 9.75 0.67
N LEU A 80 -2.39 9.07 -0.37
CA LEU A 80 -1.97 9.70 -1.63
C LEU A 80 -3.14 10.38 -2.37
N LYS A 81 -4.39 9.93 -2.19
CA LYS A 81 -5.57 10.55 -2.80
C LYS A 81 -6.08 11.76 -2.01
N GLU A 82 -5.87 11.79 -0.69
CA GLU A 82 -6.30 12.88 0.19
C GLU A 82 -5.38 14.11 0.16
N SER A 83 -4.20 14.01 -0.46
CA SER A 83 -3.27 15.14 -0.57
C SER A 83 -3.77 16.26 -1.51
N ASP A 84 -4.88 16.05 -2.22
CA ASP A 84 -5.59 17.08 -3.00
C ASP A 84 -6.78 17.70 -2.22
N SER A 85 -7.14 17.17 -1.05
CA SER A 85 -8.22 17.72 -0.22
C SER A 85 -8.03 17.40 1.28
N LYS A 86 -7.47 18.36 2.02
CA LYS A 86 -7.54 18.58 3.49
C LYS A 86 -8.19 17.47 4.36
N THR A 87 -7.39 16.95 5.31
CA THR A 87 -7.71 16.60 6.72
C THR A 87 -9.01 15.85 7.00
N ILE A 88 -8.96 14.56 7.42
CA ILE A 88 -9.68 14.06 8.63
C ILE A 88 -8.95 12.86 9.28
N ASP A 89 -8.69 12.98 10.59
CA ASP A 89 -8.47 11.92 11.59
C ASP A 89 -8.98 10.51 11.25
N GLN A 90 -8.12 9.50 11.43
CA GLN A 90 -8.48 8.32 12.24
C GLN A 90 -7.30 7.81 13.07
N ALA A 91 -7.20 8.34 14.28
CA ALA A 91 -6.76 7.59 15.45
C ALA A 91 -7.56 8.10 16.67
N PRO A 92 -7.69 7.36 17.77
CA PRO A 92 -7.68 5.91 17.99
C PRO A 92 -8.97 5.51 18.76
N LYS A 93 -9.07 4.28 19.31
CA LYS A 93 -9.43 3.86 20.70
C LYS A 93 -9.69 2.34 20.59
N GLN A 94 -9.15 1.47 21.45
CA GLN A 94 -9.34 1.50 22.89
C GLN A 94 -8.12 0.91 23.64
N THR A 95 -7.62 1.67 24.61
CA THR A 95 -6.87 1.19 25.78
C THR A 95 -7.45 1.92 26.98
N THR A 96 -7.89 1.17 27.99
CA THR A 96 -7.88 1.48 29.44
C THR A 96 -8.60 0.32 30.14
N GLY A 97 -7.90 -0.53 30.91
CA GLY A 97 -7.68 -0.36 32.35
C GLY A 97 -8.78 -1.14 33.11
N GLY A 98 -8.53 -2.09 34.00
CA GLY A 98 -7.64 -2.00 35.15
C GLY A 98 -8.44 -1.56 36.38
N LEU A 99 -9.04 -2.54 37.07
CA LEU A 99 -9.20 -2.72 38.53
C LEU A 99 -9.85 -1.63 39.44
N THR A 100 -10.51 -2.14 40.49
CA THR A 100 -10.86 -1.56 41.83
C THR A 100 -12.06 -0.62 41.95
N LYS A 101 -13.13 -1.11 42.57
CA LYS A 101 -13.33 -1.07 44.03
C LYS A 101 -14.25 -2.20 44.48
#